data_AF-A0A9Q7X8T5-F1
#
_entry.id   AF-A0A9Q7X8T5-F1
#
_cell.length_a   1.000
_cell.length_b   1.000
_cell.length_c   1.000
_cell.angle_alpha   90.00
_cell.angle_beta   90.00
_cell.angle_gamma   90.00
#
_symmetry.space_group_name_H-M   'P 1'
#
loop_
_entity.id
_entity.type
_entity.pdbx_description
1 polymer ?
#
loop_
_entity_poly.entity_id
_entity_poly.type
_entity_poly.pdbx_seq_one_letter_code
_entity_poly.pdbx_strand_id
1 'polypeptide(L)'
;MVGIVNLRGDKLAYESLYWDQANALVQLGLLDPIKSSLKEGVKLPIAGDEVAQKILHPYGLPSNELMPNWSESEGKAVAEVPPSLRQVPPSLRHSSNLYDDP
;
A
#
# COMPACT_ATOMS: atom_id res chain seq x y z
N MET A 1 -5.12 2.80 -9.75
CA MET A 1 -5.01 3.34 -8.37
C MET A 1 -5.73 4.67 -8.35
N VAL A 2 -6.47 4.96 -7.29
CA VAL A 2 -7.18 6.22 -7.05
C VAL A 2 -6.99 6.58 -5.58
N GLY A 3 -6.46 7.78 -5.31
CA GLY A 3 -6.41 8.35 -3.97
C GLY A 3 -7.46 9.43 -3.81
N ILE A 4 -8.19 9.42 -2.69
CA ILE A 4 -9.10 10.49 -2.28
C ILE A 4 -8.49 11.12 -1.04
N VAL A 5 -8.22 12.42 -1.13
CA VAL A 5 -7.51 13.16 -0.10
C VAL A 5 -8.37 14.32 0.38
N ASN A 6 -8.53 14.44 1.71
CA ASN A 6 -9.15 15.59 2.34
C ASN A 6 -8.08 16.43 3.04
N LEU A 7 -8.00 17.72 2.69
CA LEU A 7 -7.15 18.69 3.33
C LEU A 7 -7.97 19.62 4.21
N ARG A 8 -7.50 19.90 5.43
CA ARG A 8 -8.09 20.89 6.35
C ARG A 8 -7.04 21.94 6.68
N GLY A 9 -7.20 23.13 6.11
CA GLY A 9 -6.17 24.16 6.14
C GLY A 9 -4.94 23.70 5.36
N ASP A 10 -3.80 23.66 6.04
CA ASP A 10 -2.50 23.23 5.52
C ASP A 10 -2.17 21.75 5.85
N LYS A 11 -3.11 20.99 6.40
CA LYS A 11 -2.88 19.61 6.88
C LYS A 11 -3.72 18.56 6.15
N LEU A 12 -3.13 17.38 5.96
CA LEU A 12 -3.82 16.17 5.54
C LEU A 12 -4.75 15.67 6.65
N ALA A 13 -6.06 15.71 6.41
CA ALA A 13 -7.08 15.30 7.38
C ALA A 13 -7.50 13.84 7.21
N TYR A 14 -7.64 13.38 5.97
CA TYR A 14 -8.02 12.00 5.67
C TYR A 14 -7.54 11.58 4.29
N GLU A 15 -7.20 10.30 4.15
CA GLU A 15 -6.84 9.66 2.89
C GLU A 15 -7.59 8.33 2.74
N SER A 16 -8.24 8.12 1.60
CA SER A 16 -8.64 6.80 1.12
C SER A 16 -7.84 6.44 -0.11
N LEU A 17 -7.14 5.32 -0.08
CA LEU A 17 -6.43 4.79 -1.23
C LEU A 17 -7.13 3.54 -1.77
N TYR A 18 -7.56 3.58 -3.02
CA TYR A 18 -8.09 2.45 -3.77
C TYR A 18 -7.05 1.97 -4.78
N TRP A 19 -6.71 0.69 -4.71
CA TRP A 19 -5.77 0.06 -5.64
C TRP A 19 -6.20 -1.37 -5.95
N ASP A 20 -5.72 -1.88 -7.08
CA ASP A 20 -6.09 -3.21 -7.55
C ASP A 20 -5.23 -4.28 -6.88
N GLN A 21 -5.69 -4.71 -5.71
CA GLN A 21 -5.02 -5.70 -4.88
C GLN A 21 -4.90 -7.07 -5.56
N ALA A 22 -5.92 -7.49 -6.32
CA ALA A 22 -5.93 -8.78 -6.98
C ALA A 22 -4.85 -8.84 -8.08
N ASN A 23 -4.78 -7.83 -8.93
CA ASN A 23 -3.79 -7.81 -10.02
C ASN A 23 -2.35 -7.75 -9.50
N ALA A 24 -2.09 -7.09 -8.37
CA ALA A 24 -0.77 -7.11 -7.77
C ALA A 24 -0.39 -8.51 -7.27
N LEU A 25 -1.32 -9.22 -6.64
CA LEU A 25 -1.07 -10.60 -6.18
C LEU A 25 -0.86 -11.57 -7.36
N VAL A 26 -1.57 -11.38 -8.47
CA VAL A 26 -1.34 -12.15 -9.72
C VAL A 26 0.07 -11.89 -10.25
N GLN A 27 0.52 -10.64 -10.30
CA GLN A 27 1.86 -10.29 -10.79
C GLN A 27 2.97 -10.86 -9.92
N LEU A 28 2.76 -10.95 -8.60
CA LEU A 28 3.68 -11.57 -7.66
C LEU A 28 3.61 -13.11 -7.66
N GLY A 29 2.71 -13.71 -8.45
CA GLY A 29 2.48 -15.16 -8.50
C GLY A 29 1.81 -15.72 -7.24
N LEU A 30 1.25 -14.85 -6.40
CA LEU A 30 0.59 -15.20 -5.13
C LEU A 30 -0.92 -15.49 -5.29
N LEU A 31 -1.48 -15.21 -6.47
CA LEU A 31 -2.89 -15.44 -6.80
C LEU A 31 -3.02 -16.05 -8.21
N ASP A 32 -3.70 -17.20 -8.34
CA ASP A 32 -4.10 -17.78 -9.63
C ASP A 32 -5.52 -17.28 -9.97
N PRO A 33 -5.69 -16.40 -10.96
CA PRO A 33 -6.95 -15.67 -11.18
C PRO A 33 -8.16 -16.57 -11.51
N ILE A 34 -7.92 -17.82 -11.93
CA ILE A 34 -8.98 -18.77 -12.28
C ILE A 34 -9.19 -19.76 -11.14
N LYS A 35 -8.11 -20.35 -10.62
CA LYS A 35 -8.20 -21.43 -9.63
C LYS A 35 -8.47 -20.94 -8.22
N SER A 36 -8.00 -19.75 -7.87
CA SER A 36 -8.15 -19.23 -6.50
C SER A 36 -9.62 -18.97 -6.14
N SER A 37 -10.45 -18.66 -7.13
CA SER A 37 -11.88 -18.37 -6.96
C SER A 37 -12.76 -19.62 -7.05
N LEU A 38 -12.22 -20.74 -7.56
CA LEU A 38 -12.98 -21.96 -7.88
C LEU A 38 -12.64 -23.15 -6.99
N LYS A 39 -11.62 -23.04 -6.14
CA LYS A 39 -11.10 -24.16 -5.35
C LYS A 39 -11.33 -23.92 -3.86
N GLU A 40 -12.16 -24.75 -3.26
CA GLU A 40 -12.36 -24.75 -1.81
C GLU A 40 -11.03 -24.98 -1.07
N GLY A 41 -10.86 -24.27 0.05
CA GLY A 41 -9.66 -24.36 0.89
C GLY A 41 -8.47 -23.49 0.45
N VAL A 42 -8.57 -22.70 -0.62
CA VAL A 42 -7.54 -21.70 -0.96
C VAL A 42 -7.63 -20.51 -0.01
N LYS A 43 -6.61 -20.34 0.84
CA LYS A 43 -6.49 -19.15 1.70
C LYS A 43 -5.87 -18.00 0.89
N LEU A 44 -6.66 -16.96 0.66
CA LEU A 44 -6.20 -15.73 0.02
C LEU A 44 -5.38 -14.88 1.02
N PRO A 45 -4.37 -14.11 0.56
CA PRO A 45 -3.58 -13.23 1.42
C PRO A 45 -4.35 -11.94 1.76
N ILE A 46 -5.53 -12.11 2.37
CA ILE A 46 -6.44 -11.06 2.83
C ILE A 46 -6.91 -11.42 4.24
N ALA A 47 -7.26 -10.41 5.05
CA ALA A 47 -7.74 -10.58 6.42
C ALA A 47 -9.27 -10.74 6.53
N GLY A 48 -9.91 -11.22 5.46
CA GLY A 48 -11.32 -11.67 5.44
C GLY A 48 -12.31 -10.98 6.39
N ASP A 49 -13.04 -11.79 7.15
CA ASP A 49 -13.99 -11.37 8.18
C ASP A 49 -13.30 -10.82 9.44
N GLU A 50 -12.01 -11.09 9.63
CA GLU A 50 -11.21 -10.56 10.73
C GLU A 50 -11.18 -9.02 10.72
N VAL A 51 -11.24 -8.40 9.54
CA VAL A 51 -11.36 -6.93 9.40
C VAL A 51 -12.67 -6.41 10.02
N ALA A 52 -13.78 -7.12 9.82
CA ALA A 52 -15.07 -6.73 10.40
C ALA A 52 -15.04 -6.87 11.93
N GLN A 53 -14.43 -7.94 12.43
CA GLN A 53 -14.22 -8.15 13.87
C GLN A 53 -13.35 -7.06 14.49
N LYS A 54 -12.31 -6.61 13.79
CA LYS A 54 -11.44 -5.50 14.23
C LYS A 54 -12.20 -4.18 14.39
N ILE A 55 -13.18 -3.90 13.54
CA ILE A 55 -14.04 -2.71 13.66
C ILE A 55 -14.89 -2.78 14.95
N LEU A 56 -15.42 -3.95 15.26
CA LEU A 56 -16.22 -4.17 16.48
C LEU A 56 -15.37 -4.17 17.75
N HIS A 57 -14.10 -4.61 17.65
CA HIS A 57 -13.17 -4.75 18.78
C HIS A 57 -11.85 -3.99 18.52
N PRO A 58 -11.88 -2.65 18.45
CA PRO A 58 -10.75 -1.84 17.97
C PRO A 58 -9.48 -1.94 18.81
N TYR A 59 -9.60 -2.24 20.12
CA TYR A 59 -8.45 -2.34 21.04
C TYR A 59 -8.11 -3.77 21.45
N GLY A 60 -8.95 -4.75 21.11
CA GLY A 60 -8.81 -6.14 21.57
C GLY A 60 -8.17 -7.09 20.56
N LEU A 61 -8.10 -6.69 19.29
CA LEU A 61 -7.63 -7.54 18.20
C LEU A 61 -6.49 -6.87 17.41
N PRO A 62 -5.51 -7.62 16.88
CA PRO A 62 -4.59 -7.10 15.88
C PRO A 62 -5.34 -6.71 14.59
N SER A 63 -4.78 -5.78 13.80
CA SER A 63 -5.43 -5.35 12.56
C SER A 63 -5.40 -6.41 11.45
N ASN A 64 -4.32 -7.21 11.38
CA ASN A 64 -4.20 -8.43 10.59
C ASN A 64 -2.96 -9.22 11.06
N GLU A 65 -2.84 -10.48 10.64
CA GLU A 65 -1.70 -11.37 10.94
C GLU A 65 -0.94 -11.79 9.67
N LEU A 66 -1.07 -11.03 8.57
CA LEU A 66 -0.55 -11.41 7.25
C LEU A 66 0.99 -11.31 7.14
N MET A 67 1.65 -10.68 8.11
CA MET A 67 3.10 -10.41 8.09
C MET A 67 3.79 -10.93 9.36
N PRO A 68 3.83 -12.25 9.60
CA PRO A 68 4.35 -12.83 10.84
C PRO A 68 5.85 -12.56 11.05
N ASN A 69 6.61 -12.34 9.98
CA ASN A 69 8.04 -12.05 9.99
C ASN A 69 8.35 -10.54 9.90
N TRP A 70 7.36 -9.66 10.12
CA TRP A 70 7.53 -8.21 10.04
C TRP A 70 8.68 -7.70 10.92
N SER A 71 8.80 -8.23 12.15
CA SER A 71 9.86 -7.86 13.09
C SER A 71 11.27 -8.06 12.53
N GLU A 72 11.47 -9.02 11.63
CA GLU A 72 12.76 -9.27 10.97
C GLU A 72 13.13 -8.19 9.93
N SER A 73 12.23 -7.26 9.64
CA SER A 73 12.47 -6.15 8.71
C SER A 73 13.10 -4.92 9.38
N GLU A 74 13.12 -4.89 10.71
CA GLU A 74 13.69 -3.78 11.47
C GLU A 74 15.20 -3.61 11.18
N GLY A 75 15.61 -2.38 10.89
CA GLY A 75 17.01 -2.05 10.58
C GLY A 75 17.51 -2.47 9.19
N LYS A 76 16.69 -3.11 8.34
CA LYS A 76 17.05 -3.36 6.94
C LYS A 76 16.90 -2.08 6.12
N ALA A 77 17.94 -1.74 5.36
CA ALA A 77 17.88 -0.61 4.44
C ALA A 77 16.81 -0.85 3.36
N VAL A 78 15.99 0.16 3.07
CA VAL A 78 15.18 0.18 1.85
C VAL A 78 16.18 0.12 0.69
N ALA A 79 16.06 -0.88 -0.18
CA ALA A 79 16.97 -1.07 -1.30
C ALA A 79 17.15 0.27 -2.04
N GLU A 80 18.38 0.76 -2.13
CA GLU A 80 18.62 2.03 -2.82
C GLU A 80 18.11 1.93 -4.25
N VAL A 81 17.29 2.91 -4.65
CA VAL A 81 16.93 3.06 -6.06
C VAL A 81 18.24 3.21 -6.85
N PRO A 82 18.51 2.33 -7.84
CA PRO A 82 19.71 2.40 -8.66
C PRO A 82 19.92 3.81 -9.20
N PRO A 83 21.15 4.34 -9.22
CA PRO A 83 21.42 5.70 -9.72
C PRO A 83 20.85 5.97 -11.13
N SER A 84 20.68 4.94 -11.95
CA SER A 84 20.06 5.01 -13.28
C SER A 84 18.58 5.39 -13.26
N LEU A 85 17.86 5.16 -12.15
CA LEU A 85 16.44 5.49 -11.99
C LEU A 85 16.20 6.76 -11.17
N ARG A 86 17.26 7.41 -10.65
CA ARG A 86 17.17 8.69 -9.92
C ARG A 86 16.98 9.90 -10.85
N GLN A 87 17.19 9.75 -12.16
CA GLN A 87 17.07 10.84 -13.11
C GLN A 87 15.65 10.93 -13.64
N VAL A 88 14.90 11.94 -13.17
CA VAL A 88 13.71 12.41 -13.86
C VAL A 88 14.13 12.94 -15.24
N PRO A 89 13.52 12.47 -16.34
CA PRO A 89 13.81 12.97 -17.68
C PRO A 89 13.71 14.51 -17.72
N PRO A 90 14.57 15.22 -18.48
CA PRO A 90 14.53 16.68 -18.57
C PRO A 90 13.13 17.23 -18.93
N SER A 91 12.32 16.45 -19.66
CA SER A 91 10.94 16.80 -20.04
C SER A 91 9.93 16.87 -18.88
N LEU A 92 10.26 16.33 -17.71
CA LEU A 92 9.40 16.32 -16.51
C LEU A 92 9.90 17.29 -15.42
N ARG A 93 10.91 18.12 -15.70
CA ARG A 93 11.30 19.23 -14.80
C ARG A 93 10.32 20.39 -14.97
N HIS A 94 9.15 20.33 -14.33
CA HIS A 94 8.40 21.56 -14.09
C HIS A 94 9.14 22.40 -13.03
N SER A 95 9.31 23.68 -13.34
CA SER A 95 10.05 24.65 -12.54
C SER A 95 9.45 24.78 -11.14
N SER A 96 10.12 24.20 -10.16
CA SER A 96 9.85 24.44 -8.74
C SER A 96 10.54 25.74 -8.31
N ASN A 97 10.05 26.89 -8.80
CA ASN A 97 10.29 28.19 -8.19
C ASN A 97 8.93 28.80 -7.88
N LEU A 98 8.31 28.33 -6.80
CA LEU A 98 7.16 29.00 -6.21
C LEU A 98 7.26 28.94 -4.69
N TYR A 99 8.44 29.27 -4.16
CA TYR A 99 8.71 29.68 -2.78
C TYR A 99 10.07 30.38 -2.78
N ASP A 100 10.06 31.65 -3.16
CA ASP A 100 11.04 32.67 -2.81
C ASP A 100 10.26 34.00 -2.81
N ASP A 101 9.55 34.24 -1.70
CA ASP A 101 9.40 35.48 -0.90
C ASP A 101 9.22 36.86 -1.57
N PRO A 102 8.50 37.81 -0.91
CA PRO A 102 8.72 38.22 0.49
C PRO A 102 7.53 38.17 1.45
#